data_AF-A0A212JH80-F1
#
_entry.id   AF-A0A212JH80-F1
#
_cell.length_a   1.000
_cell.length_b   1.000
_cell.length_c   1.000
_cell.angle_alpha   90.00
_cell.angle_beta   90.00
_cell.angle_gamma   90.00
#
_symmetry.space_group_name_H-M   'P 1'
#
loop_
_entity.id
_entity.type
_entity.pdbx_description
1 polymer ?
#
loop_
_entity_poly.entity_id
_entity_poly.type
_entity_poly.pdbx_seq_one_letter_code
_entity_poly.pdbx_strand_id
1 'polypeptide(L)'
;MGVTIHYEGKLKSANDFNDVIEIIQEFSEFNNMSYSVFEESKKLLKRVKDEQEWDYVSSVKGIRLQPHENTDPLIFEFDENYYIQDYCKTQFADIDIHIKIISVLRKIAPHFEDLIVIDEGEYWDTSDKEYLQQLIDDCFDKINEVKSQNINMEGPFRIKSGRIIDLMEN
;
A
#
# COMPACT_ATOMS: atom_id res chain seq x y z
N MET A 1 -11.42 2.18 9.98
CA MET A 1 -10.47 3.17 10.54
C MET A 1 -9.21 2.39 10.80
N GLY A 2 -8.13 2.71 10.10
CA GLY A 2 -6.91 1.91 10.11
C GLY A 2 -5.70 2.79 9.92
N VAL A 3 -4.54 2.16 9.74
CA VAL A 3 -3.33 2.84 9.28
C VAL A 3 -2.98 2.27 7.92
N THR A 4 -3.34 3.02 6.87
CA THR A 4 -3.02 2.72 5.48
C THR A 4 -2.16 3.82 4.86
N ILE A 5 -1.35 3.41 3.89
CA ILE A 5 -0.58 4.33 3.04
C ILE A 5 -1.22 4.28 1.67
N HIS A 6 -1.89 5.35 1.27
CA HIS A 6 -2.42 5.55 -0.08
C HIS A 6 -1.39 6.26 -0.94
N TYR A 7 -1.24 5.85 -2.19
CA TYR A 7 -0.33 6.48 -3.13
C TYR A 7 -0.90 6.50 -4.53
N GLU A 8 -0.69 7.60 -5.23
CA GLU A 8 -1.02 7.76 -6.63
C GLU A 8 -0.03 8.68 -7.32
N GLY A 9 0.14 8.50 -8.63
CA GLY A 9 1.05 9.34 -9.38
C GLY A 9 1.37 8.81 -10.76
N LYS A 10 2.05 9.64 -11.55
CA LYS A 10 2.49 9.31 -12.90
C LYS A 10 4.00 9.34 -13.03
N LEU A 11 4.59 8.32 -13.64
CA LEU A 11 6.03 8.34 -13.95
C LEU A 11 6.36 9.32 -15.07
N LYS A 12 7.58 9.85 -15.05
CA LYS A 12 8.10 10.79 -16.06
C LYS A 12 8.31 10.13 -17.42
N SER A 13 8.70 8.85 -17.45
CA SER A 13 9.03 8.16 -18.69
C SER A 13 9.06 6.64 -18.55
N ALA A 14 9.23 5.96 -19.69
CA ALA A 14 9.49 4.52 -19.73
C ALA A 14 10.83 4.12 -19.08
N ASN A 15 11.82 5.02 -19.06
CA ASN A 15 13.09 4.76 -18.36
C ASN A 15 12.88 4.80 -16.86
N ASP A 16 12.12 5.79 -16.37
CA ASP A 16 11.75 5.90 -14.95
C ASP A 16 10.95 4.68 -14.47
N PHE A 17 10.14 4.06 -15.33
CA PHE A 17 9.51 2.78 -15.01
C PHE A 17 10.55 1.69 -14.73
N ASN A 18 11.56 1.53 -15.59
CA ASN A 18 12.59 0.51 -15.38
C ASN A 18 13.38 0.79 -14.10
N ASP A 19 13.77 2.05 -13.86
CA ASP A 19 14.51 2.46 -12.67
C ASP A 19 13.69 2.18 -11.39
N VAL A 20 12.40 2.49 -11.39
CA VAL A 20 11.50 2.23 -10.26
C VAL A 20 11.38 0.73 -9.97
N ILE A 21 11.20 -0.09 -11.01
CA ILE A 21 11.14 -1.54 -10.84
C ILE A 21 12.46 -2.07 -10.25
N GLU A 22 13.61 -1.65 -10.77
CA GLU A 22 14.93 -2.03 -10.25
C GLU A 22 15.11 -1.62 -8.78
N ILE A 23 14.80 -0.37 -8.43
CA ILE A 23 14.87 0.14 -7.06
C ILE A 23 14.03 -0.70 -6.09
N ILE A 24 12.81 -1.09 -6.51
CA ILE A 24 11.90 -1.89 -5.68
C ILE A 24 12.40 -3.33 -5.54
N GLN A 25 12.97 -3.91 -6.59
CA GLN A 25 13.58 -5.24 -6.53
C GLN A 25 14.77 -5.26 -5.56
N GLU A 26 15.73 -4.34 -5.71
CA GLU A 26 16.87 -4.21 -4.79
C GLU A 26 16.41 -4.01 -3.34
N PHE A 27 15.42 -3.14 -3.13
CA PHE A 27 14.85 -2.89 -1.81
C PHE A 27 14.22 -4.16 -1.22
N SER A 28 13.49 -4.92 -2.04
CA SER A 28 12.85 -6.16 -1.62
C SER A 28 13.88 -7.22 -1.25
N GLU A 29 14.93 -7.38 -2.06
CA GLU A 29 16.03 -8.32 -1.80
C GLU A 29 16.79 -7.96 -0.52
N PHE A 30 17.15 -6.68 -0.36
CA PHE A 30 17.84 -6.20 0.84
C PHE A 30 17.03 -6.44 2.12
N ASN A 31 15.71 -6.33 2.04
CA ASN A 31 14.80 -6.52 3.18
C ASN A 31 14.24 -7.94 3.31
N ASN A 32 14.67 -8.90 2.47
CA ASN A 32 14.12 -10.26 2.41
C ASN A 32 12.59 -10.30 2.19
N MET A 33 12.05 -9.38 1.42
CA MET A 33 10.64 -9.31 1.05
C MET A 33 10.40 -10.06 -0.26
N SER A 34 9.44 -10.99 -0.25
CA SER A 34 9.03 -11.68 -1.49
C SER A 34 8.39 -10.71 -2.47
N TYR A 35 8.74 -10.83 -3.76
CA TYR A 35 8.19 -10.02 -4.82
C TYR A 35 7.97 -10.81 -6.12
N SER A 36 7.13 -10.26 -7.00
CA SER A 36 6.90 -10.77 -8.35
C SER A 36 6.63 -9.61 -9.30
N VAL A 37 7.38 -9.56 -10.40
CA VAL A 37 7.09 -8.67 -11.54
C VAL A 37 6.00 -9.30 -12.40
N PHE A 38 5.11 -8.48 -12.94
CA PHE A 38 3.99 -8.94 -13.75
C PHE A 38 3.67 -8.00 -14.91
N GLU A 39 3.00 -8.54 -15.91
CA GLU A 39 2.43 -7.82 -17.05
C GLU A 39 1.14 -8.52 -17.48
N GLU A 40 0.08 -7.75 -17.70
CA GLU A 40 -1.22 -8.23 -18.17
C GLU A 40 -1.71 -7.33 -19.30
N SER A 41 -2.04 -7.91 -20.46
CA SER A 41 -2.44 -7.12 -21.64
C SER A 41 -3.82 -6.47 -21.53
N LYS A 42 -4.66 -6.95 -20.60
CA LYS A 42 -6.02 -6.45 -20.40
C LYS A 42 -6.51 -6.70 -18.97
N LYS A 43 -6.60 -5.63 -18.18
CA LYS A 43 -7.09 -5.67 -16.80
C LYS A 43 -8.09 -4.54 -16.55
N LEU A 44 -9.15 -4.83 -15.80
CA LEU A 44 -10.06 -3.80 -15.29
C LEU A 44 -9.38 -3.12 -14.08
N LEU A 45 -9.04 -1.85 -14.25
CA LEU A 45 -8.53 -0.98 -13.22
C LEU A 45 -9.69 -0.26 -12.56
N LYS A 46 -9.71 -0.25 -11.23
CA LYS A 46 -10.66 0.50 -10.43
C LYS A 46 -9.94 1.65 -9.77
N ARG A 47 -10.16 2.86 -10.27
CA ARG A 47 -9.50 4.08 -9.77
C ARG A 47 -10.53 5.07 -9.26
N VAL A 48 -10.10 5.99 -8.42
CA VAL A 48 -10.93 7.09 -7.90
C VAL A 48 -10.23 8.39 -8.24
N LYS A 49 -10.96 9.33 -8.86
CA LYS A 49 -10.45 10.67 -9.13
C LYS A 49 -11.55 11.67 -8.81
N ASP A 50 -11.22 12.70 -8.02
CA ASP A 50 -12.19 13.73 -7.60
C ASP A 50 -13.47 13.13 -6.98
N GLU A 51 -13.31 12.13 -6.11
CA GLU A 51 -14.39 11.35 -5.47
C GLU A 51 -15.29 10.54 -6.42
N GLN A 52 -14.89 10.43 -7.71
CA GLN A 52 -15.63 9.67 -8.71
C GLN A 52 -14.89 8.39 -9.08
N GLU A 53 -15.64 7.29 -9.18
CA GLU A 53 -15.13 6.03 -9.72
C GLU A 53 -14.75 6.22 -11.19
N TRP A 54 -13.53 5.83 -11.52
CA TRP A 54 -12.96 5.90 -12.85
C TRP A 54 -12.45 4.53 -13.26
N ASP A 55 -13.40 3.64 -13.52
CA ASP A 55 -13.14 2.28 -13.96
C ASP A 55 -12.81 2.25 -15.46
N TYR A 56 -11.71 1.60 -15.83
CA TYR A 56 -11.36 1.38 -17.23
C TYR A 56 -10.49 0.15 -17.42
N VAL A 57 -10.37 -0.27 -18.67
CA VAL A 57 -9.54 -1.41 -19.04
C VAL A 57 -8.29 -0.92 -19.73
N SER A 58 -7.13 -1.38 -19.28
CA SER A 58 -5.84 -1.09 -19.92
C SER A 58 -4.91 -2.30 -19.82
N SER A 59 -3.78 -2.24 -20.54
CA SER A 59 -2.65 -3.10 -20.25
C SER A 59 -1.93 -2.59 -19.02
N VAL A 60 -1.49 -3.49 -18.16
CA VAL A 60 -0.78 -3.15 -16.93
C VAL A 60 0.54 -3.89 -16.83
N LYS A 61 1.49 -3.27 -16.16
CA LYS A 61 2.75 -3.91 -15.77
C LYS A 61 3.23 -3.32 -14.45
N GLY A 62 3.99 -4.10 -13.70
CA GLY A 62 4.36 -3.67 -12.37
C GLY A 62 5.09 -4.69 -11.54
N ILE A 63 5.17 -4.38 -10.26
CA ILE A 63 5.76 -5.25 -9.24
C ILE A 63 4.84 -5.32 -8.03
N ARG A 64 4.63 -6.54 -7.54
CA ARG A 64 3.93 -6.82 -6.29
C ARG A 64 4.94 -7.35 -5.30
N LEU A 65 4.95 -6.83 -4.09
CA LEU A 65 5.71 -7.39 -2.99
C LEU A 65 4.85 -7.59 -1.74
N GLN A 66 5.32 -8.47 -0.86
CA GLN A 66 4.73 -8.70 0.45
C GLN A 66 5.72 -8.22 1.52
N PRO A 67 5.56 -6.99 2.04
CA PRO A 67 6.47 -6.44 3.06
C PRO A 67 6.52 -7.27 4.35
N HIS A 68 5.35 -7.72 4.82
CA HIS A 68 5.21 -8.59 5.99
C HIS A 68 3.91 -9.41 5.89
N GLU A 69 3.82 -10.53 6.60
CA GLU A 69 2.61 -11.37 6.62
C GLU A 69 1.39 -10.71 7.29
N ASN A 70 1.57 -9.55 7.91
CA ASN A 70 0.52 -8.75 8.54
C ASN A 70 0.32 -7.39 7.84
N THR A 71 0.75 -7.25 6.58
CA THR A 71 0.35 -6.11 5.74
C THR A 71 -0.51 -6.56 4.58
N ASP A 72 -1.19 -5.60 3.97
CA ASP A 72 -1.59 -5.75 2.58
C ASP A 72 -0.37 -6.00 1.67
N PRO A 73 -0.55 -6.57 0.47
CA PRO A 73 0.48 -6.50 -0.54
C PRO A 73 0.73 -5.04 -0.93
N LEU A 74 1.99 -4.68 -1.15
CA LEU A 74 2.38 -3.40 -1.75
C LEU A 74 2.53 -3.61 -3.26
N ILE A 75 1.72 -2.92 -4.06
CA ILE A 75 1.57 -3.18 -5.48
C ILE A 75 1.79 -1.89 -6.27
N PHE A 76 2.82 -1.88 -7.11
CA PHE A 76 3.06 -0.80 -8.05
C PHE A 76 2.56 -1.24 -9.43
N GLU A 77 1.26 -1.07 -9.68
CA GLU A 77 0.58 -1.43 -10.93
C GLU A 77 0.40 -0.21 -11.84
N PHE A 78 1.24 -0.12 -12.87
CA PHE A 78 1.23 0.96 -13.84
C PHE A 78 0.36 0.59 -15.04
N ASP A 79 -0.46 1.53 -15.49
CA ASP A 79 -1.17 1.41 -16.77
C ASP A 79 -0.27 1.81 -17.96
N GLU A 80 -0.85 1.80 -19.17
CA GLU A 80 -0.14 2.20 -20.40
C GLU A 80 0.41 3.64 -20.39
N ASN A 81 -0.12 4.51 -19.53
CA ASN A 81 0.31 5.89 -19.34
C ASN A 81 1.27 6.07 -18.15
N TYR A 82 1.70 4.97 -17.54
CA TYR A 82 2.54 4.94 -16.35
C TYR A 82 1.91 5.61 -15.12
N TYR A 83 0.59 5.61 -15.02
CA TYR A 83 -0.11 6.05 -13.82
C TYR A 83 -0.35 4.88 -12.86
N ILE A 84 -0.20 5.14 -11.56
CA ILE A 84 -0.54 4.23 -10.47
C ILE A 84 -1.54 4.88 -9.52
N GLN A 85 -2.35 4.03 -8.90
CA GLN A 85 -3.11 4.37 -7.71
C GLN A 85 -3.39 3.09 -6.94
N ASP A 86 -2.92 3.03 -5.70
CA ASP A 86 -3.20 1.90 -4.81
C ASP A 86 -3.00 2.34 -3.35
N TYR A 87 -3.22 1.43 -2.41
CA TYR A 87 -2.95 1.62 -0.99
C TYR A 87 -2.28 0.38 -0.40
N CYS A 88 -1.76 0.51 0.81
CA CYS A 88 -1.23 -0.61 1.58
C CYS A 88 -1.59 -0.43 3.06
N LYS A 89 -2.43 -1.30 3.60
CA LYS A 89 -2.67 -1.38 5.04
C LYS A 89 -1.47 -1.96 5.77
N THR A 90 -1.06 -1.29 6.83
CA THR A 90 0.15 -1.64 7.60
C THR A 90 -0.09 -1.87 9.09
N GLN A 91 -1.26 -1.49 9.61
CA GLN A 91 -1.59 -1.46 11.04
C GLN A 91 -1.40 -2.78 11.82
N PHE A 92 -1.33 -3.94 11.16
CA PHE A 92 -1.16 -5.24 11.82
C PHE A 92 0.29 -5.74 11.87
N ALA A 93 1.22 -5.02 11.25
CA ALA A 93 2.65 -5.31 11.28
C ALA A 93 3.39 -4.38 12.24
N ASP A 94 4.64 -4.72 12.56
CA ASP A 94 5.52 -3.85 13.33
C ASP A 94 5.74 -2.50 12.61
N ILE A 95 5.89 -1.42 13.39
CA ILE A 95 6.06 -0.05 12.88
C ILE A 95 7.22 0.09 11.88
N ASP A 96 8.27 -0.72 12.06
CA ASP A 96 9.43 -0.71 11.17
C ASP A 96 9.06 -1.13 9.74
N ILE A 97 8.02 -1.94 9.55
CA ILE A 97 7.51 -2.30 8.21
C ILE A 97 6.85 -1.10 7.55
N HIS A 98 6.03 -0.35 8.29
CA HIS A 98 5.44 0.89 7.79
C HIS A 98 6.52 1.89 7.37
N ILE A 99 7.52 2.11 8.24
CA ILE A 99 8.66 3.00 7.96
C ILE A 99 9.44 2.56 6.72
N LYS A 100 9.64 1.25 6.54
CA LYS A 100 10.28 0.68 5.34
C LYS A 100 9.49 0.97 4.08
N ILE A 101 8.16 0.83 4.10
CA ILE A 101 7.31 1.16 2.95
C ILE A 101 7.41 2.65 2.61
N ILE A 102 7.35 3.54 3.61
CA ILE A 102 7.57 4.97 3.41
C ILE A 102 8.97 5.25 2.81
N SER A 103 10.00 4.52 3.25
CA SER A 103 11.35 4.70 2.73
C SER A 103 11.49 4.37 1.25
N VAL A 104 10.84 3.30 0.76
CA VAL A 104 10.87 2.96 -0.67
C VAL A 104 10.03 3.93 -1.48
N LEU A 105 8.87 4.38 -0.97
CA LEU A 105 8.07 5.42 -1.61
C LEU A 105 8.84 6.74 -1.77
N ARG A 106 9.58 7.17 -0.73
CA ARG A 106 10.47 8.34 -0.81
C ARG A 106 11.60 8.13 -1.81
N LYS A 107 12.16 6.91 -1.90
CA LYS A 107 13.24 6.58 -2.84
C LYS A 107 12.78 6.64 -4.30
N ILE A 108 11.55 6.20 -4.60
CA ILE A 108 11.02 6.22 -5.97
C ILE A 108 10.40 7.56 -6.37
N ALA A 109 10.02 8.41 -5.41
CA ALA A 109 9.37 9.71 -5.67
C ALA A 109 10.07 10.59 -6.74
N PRO A 110 11.41 10.66 -6.83
CA PRO A 110 12.08 11.44 -7.88
C PRO A 110 11.83 10.95 -9.32
N HIS A 111 11.26 9.77 -9.53
CA HIS A 111 10.93 9.20 -10.85
C HIS A 111 9.51 9.57 -11.33
N PHE A 112 8.72 10.22 -10.47
CA PHE A 112 7.36 10.63 -10.76
C PHE A 112 7.28 12.09 -11.21
N GLU A 113 6.41 12.40 -12.17
CA GLU A 113 5.98 13.77 -12.49
C GLU A 113 5.30 14.37 -11.26
N ASP A 114 4.42 13.57 -10.66
CA ASP A 114 3.67 13.80 -9.44
C ASP A 114 3.53 12.46 -8.70
N LEU A 115 3.88 12.44 -7.41
CA LEU A 115 3.58 11.34 -6.50
C LEU A 115 2.90 11.93 -5.28
N ILE A 116 1.63 11.59 -5.10
CA ILE A 116 0.83 11.93 -3.94
C ILE A 116 0.86 10.73 -3.01
N VAL A 117 1.25 10.95 -1.76
CA VAL A 117 1.19 9.93 -0.70
C VAL A 117 0.32 10.50 0.41
N ILE A 118 -0.74 9.76 0.76
CA ILE A 118 -1.59 10.05 1.90
C ILE A 118 -1.37 8.93 2.90
N ASP A 119 -0.62 9.25 3.95
CA ASP A 119 -0.25 8.32 5.01
C ASP A 119 -1.11 8.57 6.25
N GLU A 120 -2.04 7.67 6.54
CA GLU A 120 -2.87 7.74 7.75
C GLU A 120 -2.05 7.56 9.04
N GLY A 121 -0.80 7.09 8.94
CA GLY A 121 0.16 7.04 10.05
C GLY A 121 0.97 8.32 10.22
N GLU A 122 0.78 9.31 9.35
CA GLU A 122 1.43 10.64 9.34
C GLU A 122 2.97 10.61 9.29
N TYR A 123 3.60 9.45 9.13
CA TYR A 123 5.05 9.29 9.14
C TYR A 123 5.70 9.84 7.86
N TRP A 124 4.98 9.81 6.74
CA TRP A 124 5.39 10.42 5.47
C TRP A 124 5.80 11.88 5.61
N ASP A 125 5.07 12.67 6.41
CA ASP A 125 5.33 14.10 6.58
C ASP A 125 6.14 14.41 7.84
N THR A 126 5.88 13.68 8.93
CA THR A 126 6.45 14.00 10.25
C THR A 126 7.78 13.31 10.51
N SER A 127 7.97 12.10 9.96
CA SER A 127 9.00 11.15 10.40
C SER A 127 8.98 10.86 11.91
N ASP A 128 7.84 11.06 12.58
CA ASP A 128 7.64 10.83 14.00
C ASP A 128 7.20 9.38 14.26
N LYS A 129 8.14 8.58 14.78
CA LYS A 129 7.89 7.16 15.07
C LYS A 129 6.98 6.95 16.28
N GLU A 130 7.06 7.83 17.27
CA GLU A 130 6.26 7.72 18.50
C GLU A 130 4.81 8.02 18.18
N TYR A 131 4.57 9.04 17.36
CA TYR A 131 3.24 9.38 16.90
C TYR A 131 2.64 8.31 15.98
N LEU A 132 3.42 7.75 15.05
CA LEU A 132 3.00 6.58 14.26
C LEU A 132 2.56 5.41 15.16
N GLN A 133 3.35 5.10 16.20
CA GLN A 133 3.00 4.03 17.14
C GLN A 133 1.68 4.33 17.86
N GLN A 134 1.49 5.57 18.33
CA GLN A 134 0.25 5.99 18.98
C GLN A 134 -0.97 5.80 18.06
N LEU A 135 -0.87 6.17 16.79
CA LEU A 135 -1.97 6.02 15.82
C LEU A 135 -2.31 4.54 15.57
N ILE A 136 -1.31 3.66 15.56
CA ILE A 136 -1.52 2.21 15.44
C ILE A 136 -2.18 1.65 16.72
N ASP A 137 -1.72 2.06 17.89
CA ASP A 137 -2.29 1.63 19.17
C ASP A 137 -3.76 2.07 19.30
N ASP A 138 -4.06 3.31 18.93
CA ASP A 138 -5.43 3.85 18.91
C ASP A 138 -6.35 3.04 17.96
N CYS A 139 -5.81 2.55 16.84
CA CYS A 139 -6.55 1.66 15.93
C CYS A 139 -6.86 0.32 16.58
N PHE A 140 -5.92 -0.27 17.32
CA PHE A 140 -6.14 -1.53 18.04
C PHE A 140 -7.14 -1.38 19.18
N ASP A 141 -7.08 -0.29 19.93
CA ASP A 141 -8.06 0.01 20.98
C ASP A 141 -9.48 0.07 20.42
N LYS A 142 -9.67 0.74 19.27
CA LYS A 142 -10.96 0.78 18.57
C LYS A 142 -11.43 -0.59 18.07
N ILE A 143 -10.52 -1.42 17.55
CA ILE A 143 -10.85 -2.79 17.14
C ILE A 143 -11.32 -3.61 18.34
N ASN A 144 -10.61 -3.50 19.48
CA ASN A 144 -10.97 -4.21 20.70
C ASN A 144 -12.29 -3.72 21.29
N GLU A 145 -12.56 -2.42 21.23
CA GLU A 145 -13.85 -1.84 21.61
C GLU A 145 -14.99 -2.46 20.80
N VAL A 146 -14.88 -2.50 19.46
CA VAL A 146 -15.91 -3.10 18.59
C VAL A 146 -16.14 -4.58 18.93
N LYS A 147 -15.07 -5.36 19.13
CA LYS A 147 -15.18 -6.78 19.53
C LYS A 147 -15.86 -6.95 20.89
N SER A 148 -15.66 -6.03 21.83
CA SER A 148 -16.31 -6.07 23.14
C SER A 148 -17.81 -5.77 23.08
N GLN A 149 -18.25 -5.00 22.07
CA GLN A 149 -19.64 -4.60 21.88
C GLN A 149 -20.42 -5.60 21.02
N ASN A 150 -19.75 -6.35 20.14
CA ASN A 150 -20.35 -7.35 19.28
C ASN A 150 -19.50 -8.64 19.28
N ILE A 151 -19.97 -9.67 19.99
CA ILE A 151 -19.26 -10.95 20.13
C ILE A 151 -19.11 -11.72 18.81
N ASN A 152 -19.91 -11.39 17.78
CA ASN A 152 -19.82 -12.02 16.47
C ASN A 152 -18.78 -11.35 15.56
N MET A 153 -18.19 -10.21 15.99
CA MET A 153 -17.12 -9.55 15.25
C MET A 153 -15.78 -10.23 15.49
N GLU A 154 -15.19 -10.78 14.43
CA GLU A 154 -13.88 -11.43 14.46
C GLU A 154 -12.92 -10.80 13.44
N GLY A 155 -11.63 -11.04 13.60
CA GLY A 155 -10.58 -10.53 12.71
C GLY A 155 -9.24 -10.31 13.42
N PRO A 156 -8.18 -9.91 12.69
CA PRO A 156 -8.19 -9.60 11.24
C PRO A 156 -8.28 -10.84 10.35
N PHE A 157 -8.79 -10.65 9.13
CA PHE A 157 -8.90 -11.71 8.11
C PHE A 157 -8.17 -11.37 6.83
N ARG A 158 -7.35 -12.30 6.31
CA ARG A 158 -6.72 -12.16 5.00
C ARG A 158 -7.61 -12.78 3.93
N ILE A 159 -8.01 -11.98 2.93
CA ILE A 159 -8.81 -12.44 1.79
C ILE A 159 -7.94 -12.90 0.61
N LYS A 160 -8.56 -13.48 -0.42
CA LYS A 160 -7.85 -14.06 -1.59
C LYS A 160 -6.94 -13.07 -2.34
N SER A 161 -7.24 -11.78 -2.31
CA SER A 161 -6.37 -10.75 -2.90
C SER A 161 -5.08 -10.52 -2.10
N GLY A 162 -4.98 -11.12 -0.91
CA GLY A 162 -3.96 -10.82 0.08
C GLY A 162 -4.28 -9.60 0.94
N ARG A 163 -5.36 -8.86 0.69
CA ARG A 163 -5.75 -7.73 1.55
C ARG A 163 -6.20 -8.20 2.93
N ILE A 164 -6.04 -7.38 3.94
CA ILE A 164 -6.51 -7.64 5.30
C ILE A 164 -7.79 -6.83 5.58
N ILE A 165 -8.83 -7.53 6.02
CA ILE A 165 -10.05 -6.93 6.57
C ILE A 165 -9.91 -6.89 8.09
N ASP A 166 -10.17 -5.73 8.70
CA ASP A 166 -9.97 -5.52 10.13
C ASP A 166 -10.91 -6.40 10.96
N LEU A 167 -12.21 -6.37 10.63
CA LEU A 167 -13.27 -7.10 11.31
C LEU A 167 -14.36 -7.53 10.33
N MET A 168 -14.96 -8.70 10.55
CA MET A 168 -16.16 -9.18 9.88
C MET A 168 -17.08 -9.86 10.89
N GLU A 169 -18.39 -9.77 10.69
CA GLU A 169 -19.35 -10.60 11.42
C GLU A 169 -19.26 -12.05 10.92
N ASN A 170 -19.20 -12.99 11.86
CA ASN A 170 -19.20 -14.43 11.61
C ASN A 170 -20.59 -15.04 11.81
#